data_AF-A0A316PQB3-F1
#
_entry.id   AF-A0A316PQB3-F1
#
_cell.length_a   1.000
_cell.length_b   1.000
_cell.length_c   1.000
_cell.angle_alpha   90.00
_cell.angle_beta   90.00
_cell.angle_gamma   90.00
#
_symmetry.space_group_name_H-M   'P 1'
#
loop_
_entity.id
_entity.type
_entity.pdbx_description
1 polymer ?
#
loop_
_entity_poly.entity_id
_entity_poly.type
_entity_poly.pdbx_seq_one_letter_code
_entity_poly.pdbx_strand_id
1 'polypeptide(L)'
;MKKFTVWIKKHKKLAVFLCIAIIIAAAVLTIRHKAQAAMAQLAELTEETAVVEKRSIQSSVSSTGTIISDKTRSITATLTGMEVLTVDVEVGDVVQEGDTICTFDTSKLEDNLEDAEKSLSAAKTQTSVTVNNAKRALEQAIETQNYQIESAARNVISAGEAYNSAREAYDEAQS
;
A
#
# COMPACT_ATOMS: atom_id res chain seq x y z
N MET A 1 108.69 27.49 -17.51
CA MET A 1 108.45 27.81 -18.94
C MET A 1 109.63 28.55 -19.60
N LYS A 2 110.86 28.03 -19.50
CA LYS A 2 112.05 28.64 -20.17
C LYS A 2 112.86 27.64 -21.04
N LYS A 3 112.48 26.36 -21.06
CA LYS A 3 113.08 25.32 -21.91
C LYS A 3 112.36 25.12 -23.26
N PHE A 4 111.12 25.60 -23.40
CA PHE A 4 110.31 25.45 -24.61
C PHE A 4 110.70 26.43 -25.73
N THR A 5 111.21 27.61 -25.36
CA THR A 5 111.58 28.69 -26.30
C THR A 5 112.90 28.45 -27.03
N VAL A 6 113.81 27.66 -26.45
CA VAL A 6 115.14 27.38 -27.05
C VAL A 6 115.06 26.28 -28.13
N TRP A 7 114.14 25.33 -28.00
CA TRP A 7 113.92 24.25 -28.99
C TRP A 7 113.21 24.76 -30.26
N ILE A 8 112.28 25.70 -30.11
CA ILE A 8 111.55 26.36 -31.22
C ILE A 8 112.48 27.13 -32.17
N LYS A 9 113.60 27.68 -31.68
CA LYS A 9 114.55 28.42 -32.52
C LYS A 9 115.38 27.52 -33.44
N LYS A 10 115.57 26.24 -33.09
CA LYS A 10 116.37 25.26 -33.86
C LYS A 10 115.53 24.44 -34.85
N HIS A 11 114.21 24.31 -34.64
CA HIS A 11 113.28 23.52 -35.47
C HIS A 11 112.08 24.34 -35.99
N LYS A 12 112.33 25.53 -36.56
CA LYS A 12 111.29 26.48 -37.02
C LYS A 12 110.23 25.88 -37.95
N LYS A 13 110.58 24.92 -38.81
CA LYS A 13 109.62 24.25 -39.72
C LYS A 13 108.65 23.31 -38.98
N LEU A 14 109.11 22.66 -37.92
CA LEU A 14 108.28 21.73 -37.13
C LEU A 14 107.27 22.49 -36.25
N ALA A 15 107.67 23.63 -35.71
CA ALA A 15 106.78 24.51 -34.94
C ALA A 15 105.63 25.06 -35.79
N VAL A 16 105.91 25.43 -37.05
CA VAL A 16 104.87 25.90 -38.00
C VAL A 16 103.90 24.76 -38.35
N PHE A 17 104.40 23.56 -38.59
CA PHE A 17 103.55 22.40 -38.88
C PHE A 17 102.62 22.04 -37.72
N LEU A 18 103.13 22.07 -36.48
CA LEU A 18 102.34 21.83 -35.28
C LEU A 18 101.23 22.89 -35.09
N CYS A 19 101.54 24.17 -35.32
CA CYS A 19 100.54 25.24 -35.27
C CYS A 19 99.43 25.04 -36.30
N ILE A 20 99.76 24.65 -37.54
CA ILE A 20 98.77 24.38 -38.59
C ILE A 20 97.91 23.16 -38.22
N ALA A 21 98.50 22.10 -37.68
CA ALA A 21 97.75 20.92 -37.23
C ALA A 21 96.74 21.24 -36.11
N ILE A 22 97.11 22.11 -35.17
CA ILE A 22 96.22 22.56 -34.08
C ILE A 22 95.06 23.38 -34.64
N ILE A 23 95.30 24.26 -35.61
CA ILE A 23 94.24 25.07 -36.25
C ILE A 23 93.24 24.17 -37.00
N ILE A 24 93.73 23.16 -37.74
CA ILE A 24 92.87 22.21 -38.44
C ILE A 24 92.05 21.37 -37.46
N ALA A 25 92.67 20.89 -36.38
CA ALA A 25 91.96 20.13 -35.34
C ALA A 25 90.86 20.97 -34.67
N ALA A 26 91.11 22.25 -34.39
CA ALA A 26 90.11 23.17 -33.84
C ALA A 26 88.96 23.43 -34.83
N ALA A 27 89.25 23.58 -36.12
CA ALA A 27 88.21 23.74 -37.15
C ALA A 27 87.33 22.49 -37.26
N VAL A 28 87.91 21.28 -37.25
CA VAL A 28 87.12 20.03 -37.32
C VAL A 28 86.26 19.85 -36.07
N LEU A 29 86.79 20.14 -34.88
CA LEU A 29 86.03 20.02 -33.63
C LEU A 29 84.83 20.97 -33.58
N THR A 30 84.98 22.22 -34.02
CA THR A 30 83.87 23.19 -34.05
C THR A 30 82.76 22.80 -35.02
N ILE A 31 83.10 22.24 -36.19
CA ILE A 31 82.11 21.75 -37.16
C ILE A 31 81.35 20.55 -36.60
N ARG A 32 82.05 19.60 -35.96
CA ARG A 32 81.41 18.43 -35.33
C ARG A 32 80.48 18.82 -34.19
N HIS A 33 80.89 19.77 -33.35
CA HIS A 33 80.06 20.25 -32.24
C HIS A 33 78.78 20.93 -32.74
N LYS A 34 78.87 21.74 -33.81
CA LYS A 34 77.69 22.39 -34.40
C LYS A 34 76.75 21.38 -35.07
N ALA A 35 77.28 20.38 -35.77
CA ALA A 35 76.47 19.33 -36.38
C ALA A 35 75.74 18.49 -35.33
N GLN A 36 76.41 18.17 -34.22
CA GLN A 36 75.82 17.41 -33.11
C GLN A 36 74.76 18.24 -32.35
N ALA A 37 74.98 19.54 -32.16
CA ALA A 37 73.98 20.43 -31.55
C ALA A 37 72.73 20.61 -32.42
N ALA A 38 72.88 20.67 -33.75
CA ALA A 38 71.74 20.77 -34.67
C ALA A 38 70.90 19.47 -34.69
N MET A 39 71.53 18.30 -34.58
CA MET A 39 70.80 17.03 -34.47
C MET A 39 70.13 16.84 -33.10
N ALA A 40 70.71 17.38 -32.02
CA ALA A 40 70.09 17.37 -30.70
C ALA A 40 68.82 18.25 -30.65
N GLN A 41 68.84 19.43 -31.28
CA GLN A 41 67.65 20.29 -31.38
C GLN A 41 66.53 19.66 -32.23
N LEU A 42 66.87 18.89 -33.27
CA LEU A 42 65.84 18.19 -34.06
C LEU A 42 65.21 17.01 -33.31
N ALA A 43 65.96 16.37 -32.41
CA ALA A 43 65.46 15.28 -31.58
C ALA A 43 64.53 15.77 -30.45
N GLU A 44 64.72 17.02 -30.00
CA GLU A 44 63.90 17.65 -28.96
C GLU A 44 62.52 18.12 -29.48
N LEU A 45 62.33 18.22 -30.80
CA LEU A 45 61.05 18.54 -31.44
C LEU A 45 60.17 17.32 -31.76
N THR A 46 60.31 16.23 -31.02
CA THR A 46 59.42 15.07 -31.17
C THR A 46 58.15 15.31 -30.36
N GLU A 47 57.10 15.85 -30.99
CA GLU A 47 55.81 16.04 -30.34
C GLU A 47 55.20 14.70 -29.90
N GLU A 48 54.74 14.63 -28.65
CA GLU A 48 54.05 13.44 -28.13
C GLU A 48 52.71 13.27 -28.85
N THR A 49 52.62 12.23 -29.68
CA THR A 49 51.37 11.85 -30.33
C THR A 49 50.85 10.55 -29.73
N ALA A 50 49.55 10.52 -29.41
CA ALA A 50 48.86 9.32 -28.96
C ALA A 50 48.01 8.74 -30.10
N VAL A 51 48.10 7.43 -30.31
CA VAL A 51 47.32 6.73 -31.34
C VAL A 51 45.87 6.58 -30.88
N VAL A 52 44.92 7.08 -31.67
CA VAL A 52 43.47 6.98 -31.37
C VAL A 52 42.93 5.64 -31.87
N GLU A 53 42.54 4.75 -30.95
CA GLU A 53 41.90 3.47 -31.27
C GLU A 53 40.37 3.54 -31.07
N LYS A 54 39.60 2.95 -32.00
CA LYS A 54 38.15 2.78 -31.84
C LYS A 54 37.85 1.68 -30.82
N ARG A 55 37.35 2.06 -29.65
CA ARG A 55 36.84 1.15 -28.61
C ARG A 55 35.34 1.36 -28.41
N SER A 56 34.62 0.32 -27.97
CA SER A 56 33.20 0.47 -27.62
C SER A 56 33.09 1.21 -26.29
N ILE A 57 32.48 2.39 -26.29
CA ILE A 57 32.16 3.12 -25.07
C ILE A 57 30.79 2.63 -24.60
N GLN A 58 30.73 1.93 -23.46
CA GLN A 58 29.47 1.65 -22.80
C GLN A 58 29.06 2.88 -22.00
N SER A 59 28.04 3.59 -22.47
CA SER A 59 27.41 4.67 -21.72
C SER A 59 26.30 4.06 -20.87
N SER A 60 26.54 3.93 -19.56
CA SER A 60 25.51 3.54 -18.60
C SER A 60 24.83 4.80 -18.07
N VAL A 61 23.54 4.93 -18.32
CA VAL A 61 22.71 5.96 -17.68
C VAL A 61 22.21 5.39 -16.36
N SER A 62 22.82 5.80 -15.25
CA SER A 62 22.36 5.43 -13.90
C SER A 62 21.23 6.36 -13.48
N SER A 63 20.05 5.80 -13.22
CA SER A 63 18.92 6.53 -12.65
C SER A 63 18.60 5.96 -11.27
N THR A 64 18.63 6.82 -10.24
CA THR A 64 18.19 6.47 -8.89
C THR A 64 16.68 6.68 -8.79
N GLY A 65 15.95 5.61 -8.47
CA GLY A 65 14.53 5.66 -8.16
C GLY A 65 14.28 5.09 -6.78
N THR A 66 13.28 5.61 -6.08
CA THR A 66 12.80 5.05 -4.81
C THR A 66 11.81 3.94 -5.11
N ILE A 67 12.06 2.74 -4.57
CA ILE A 67 11.09 1.64 -4.63
C ILE A 67 10.04 1.91 -3.55
N ILE A 68 8.79 2.00 -3.96
CA ILE A 68 7.63 2.11 -3.07
C ILE A 68 6.68 0.95 -3.32
N SER A 69 5.96 0.50 -2.30
CA SER A 69 4.95 -0.54 -2.44
C SER A 69 3.87 -0.12 -3.42
N ASP A 70 3.41 -1.05 -4.27
CA ASP A 70 2.33 -0.81 -5.24
C ASP A 70 1.06 -0.31 -4.55
N LYS A 71 0.73 -0.87 -3.37
CA LYS A 71 -0.40 -0.47 -2.53
C LYS A 71 -0.03 -0.55 -1.06
N THR A 72 -0.21 0.54 -0.33
CA THR A 72 -0.11 0.58 1.14
C THR A 72 -1.52 0.74 1.69
N ARG A 73 -1.93 -0.13 2.62
CA ARG A 73 -3.21 -0.05 3.33
C ARG A 73 -2.97 -0.01 4.83
N SER A 74 -3.58 0.97 5.50
CA SER A 74 -3.69 0.96 6.96
C SER A 74 -4.96 0.20 7.33
N ILE A 75 -4.83 -0.86 8.11
CA ILE A 75 -5.96 -1.62 8.64
C ILE A 75 -6.34 -0.98 9.97
N THR A 76 -7.59 -0.57 10.10
CA THR A 76 -8.14 -0.03 11.35
C THR A 76 -9.41 -0.81 11.68
N ALA A 77 -9.52 -1.28 12.92
CA ALA A 77 -10.72 -1.93 13.38
C ALA A 77 -11.87 -0.92 13.41
N THR A 78 -12.99 -1.24 12.75
CA THR A 78 -14.22 -0.42 12.80
C THR A 78 -14.92 -0.55 14.15
N LEU A 79 -14.68 -1.65 14.85
CA LEU A 79 -15.27 -1.96 16.15
C LEU A 79 -14.48 -1.23 17.24
N THR A 80 -15.15 -0.29 17.92
CA THR A 80 -14.53 0.58 18.93
C THR A 80 -14.74 0.01 20.33
N GLY A 81 -13.68 -0.07 21.14
CA GLY A 81 -13.78 -0.43 22.55
C GLY A 81 -13.77 -1.95 22.87
N MET A 82 -13.36 -2.78 21.91
CA MET A 82 -13.15 -4.21 22.16
C MET A 82 -11.68 -4.49 22.49
N GLU A 83 -11.46 -5.39 23.43
CA GLU A 83 -10.12 -5.85 23.79
C GLU A 83 -9.63 -6.88 22.76
N VAL A 84 -8.34 -6.86 22.46
CA VAL A 84 -7.70 -7.84 21.57
C VAL A 84 -7.32 -9.05 22.43
N LEU A 85 -7.83 -10.25 22.10
CA LEU A 85 -7.42 -11.49 22.77
C LEU A 85 -6.06 -11.95 22.28
N THR A 86 -5.93 -12.08 20.96
CA THR A 86 -4.73 -12.61 20.32
C THR A 86 -4.39 -11.79 19.09
N VAL A 87 -3.08 -11.67 18.85
CA VAL A 87 -2.52 -11.20 17.59
C VAL A 87 -1.74 -12.38 17.04
N ASP A 88 -2.16 -12.85 15.88
CA ASP A 88 -1.68 -14.11 15.30
C ASP A 88 -0.54 -13.89 14.29
N VAL A 89 -0.04 -12.65 14.17
CA VAL A 89 1.01 -12.25 13.22
C VAL A 89 2.09 -11.40 13.88
N GLU A 90 3.32 -11.50 13.37
CA GLU A 90 4.47 -10.69 13.80
C GLU A 90 4.90 -9.67 12.73
N VAL A 91 5.71 -8.69 13.16
CA VAL A 91 6.23 -7.66 12.25
C VAL A 91 7.19 -8.31 11.24
N GLY A 92 6.80 -8.31 9.97
CA GLY A 92 7.58 -8.87 8.87
C GLY A 92 6.93 -10.07 8.18
N ASP A 93 5.82 -10.56 8.73
CA ASP A 93 5.07 -11.67 8.12
C ASP A 93 4.34 -11.28 6.84
N VAL A 94 4.30 -12.22 5.90
CA VAL A 94 3.54 -12.10 4.65
C VAL A 94 2.16 -12.72 4.86
N VAL A 95 1.12 -11.90 4.80
CA VAL A 95 -0.28 -12.31 4.97
C VAL A 95 -1.04 -12.25 3.65
N GLN A 96 -2.03 -13.11 3.49
CA GLN A 96 -2.89 -13.19 2.31
C GLN A 96 -4.29 -12.63 2.61
N GLU A 97 -5.06 -12.36 1.55
CA GLU A 97 -6.45 -11.93 1.71
C GLU A 97 -7.28 -13.02 2.39
N GLY A 98 -7.88 -12.68 3.53
CA GLY A 98 -8.68 -13.60 4.34
C GLY A 98 -7.97 -14.15 5.57
N ASP A 99 -6.68 -13.87 5.75
CA ASP A 99 -5.96 -14.29 6.95
C ASP A 99 -6.40 -13.50 8.18
N THR A 100 -6.64 -14.22 9.27
CA THR A 100 -6.94 -13.62 10.57
C THR A 100 -5.67 -13.02 11.17
N ILE A 101 -5.68 -11.70 11.38
CA ILE A 101 -4.55 -10.95 11.95
C ILE A 101 -4.66 -10.85 13.48
N CYS A 102 -5.88 -10.68 13.98
CA CYS A 102 -6.16 -10.60 15.40
C CYS A 102 -7.59 -11.07 15.68
N THR A 103 -7.78 -11.60 16.90
CA THR A 103 -9.07 -12.00 17.42
C THR A 103 -9.48 -11.04 18.53
N PHE A 104 -10.71 -10.51 18.46
CA PHE A 104 -11.25 -9.62 19.49
C PHE A 104 -12.14 -10.36 20.48
N ASP A 105 -12.29 -9.80 21.67
CA ASP A 105 -13.26 -10.31 22.66
C ASP A 105 -14.69 -9.99 22.20
N THR A 106 -15.39 -11.01 21.74
CA THR A 106 -16.81 -10.92 21.34
C THR A 106 -17.77 -11.28 22.45
N SER A 107 -17.30 -11.65 23.65
CA SER A 107 -18.17 -12.15 24.73
C SER A 107 -19.32 -11.20 25.04
N LYS A 108 -19.04 -9.89 25.13
CA LYS A 108 -20.08 -8.86 25.35
C LYS A 108 -21.07 -8.74 24.19
N LEU A 109 -20.62 -8.96 22.96
CA LEU A 109 -21.51 -8.93 21.79
C LEU A 109 -22.40 -10.17 21.75
N GLU A 110 -21.85 -11.33 22.13
CA GLU A 110 -22.58 -12.58 22.27
C GLU A 110 -23.62 -12.49 23.39
N ASP A 111 -23.25 -11.98 24.56
CA ASP A 111 -24.18 -11.74 25.67
C ASP A 111 -25.32 -10.80 25.26
N ASN A 112 -24.99 -9.67 24.61
CA ASN A 112 -26.00 -8.72 24.12
C ASN A 112 -26.91 -9.34 23.05
N LEU A 113 -26.37 -10.21 22.20
CA LEU A 113 -27.14 -10.93 21.19
C LEU A 113 -28.09 -11.92 21.87
N GLU A 114 -27.59 -12.70 22.82
CA GLU A 114 -28.41 -13.65 23.59
C GLU A 114 -29.54 -12.93 24.35
N ASP A 115 -29.25 -11.79 24.98
CA ASP A 115 -30.24 -10.98 25.67
C ASP A 115 -31.29 -10.38 24.71
N ALA A 116 -30.86 -9.96 23.52
CA ALA A 116 -31.77 -9.48 22.47
C ALA A 116 -32.67 -10.61 21.94
N GLU A 117 -32.12 -11.81 21.73
CA GLU A 117 -32.86 -13.00 21.31
C GLU A 117 -33.88 -13.44 22.37
N LYS A 118 -33.48 -13.46 23.65
CA LYS A 118 -34.39 -13.73 24.78
C LYS A 118 -35.52 -12.70 24.85
N SER A 119 -35.18 -11.42 24.71
CA SER A 119 -36.18 -10.33 24.70
C SER A 119 -37.15 -10.46 23.53
N LEU A 120 -36.67 -10.82 22.34
CA LEU A 120 -37.51 -11.08 21.17
C LEU A 120 -38.42 -12.29 21.38
N SER A 121 -37.90 -13.37 21.96
CA SER A 121 -38.68 -14.58 22.27
C SER A 121 -39.78 -14.31 23.29
N ALA A 122 -39.46 -13.56 24.34
CA ALA A 122 -40.44 -13.11 25.35
C ALA A 122 -41.52 -12.22 24.71
N ALA A 123 -41.12 -11.26 23.88
CA ALA A 123 -42.05 -10.39 23.16
C ALA A 123 -42.98 -11.19 22.24
N LYS A 124 -42.44 -12.13 21.45
CA LYS A 124 -43.25 -13.03 20.59
C LYS A 124 -44.24 -13.86 21.39
N THR A 125 -43.81 -14.40 22.53
CA THR A 125 -44.67 -15.18 23.43
C THR A 125 -45.79 -14.30 23.98
N GLN A 126 -45.47 -13.11 24.46
CA GLN A 126 -46.45 -12.15 24.94
C GLN A 126 -47.45 -11.75 23.86
N THR A 127 -46.99 -11.46 22.64
CA THR A 127 -47.86 -11.17 21.50
C THR A 127 -48.78 -12.35 21.18
N SER A 128 -48.25 -13.57 21.16
CA SER A 128 -49.05 -14.78 20.93
C SER A 128 -50.15 -14.95 22.00
N VAL A 129 -49.81 -14.76 23.28
CA VAL A 129 -50.79 -14.78 24.38
C VAL A 129 -51.85 -13.69 24.19
N THR A 130 -51.46 -12.46 23.88
CA THR A 130 -52.39 -11.36 23.63
C THR A 130 -53.34 -11.65 22.47
N VAL A 131 -52.82 -12.18 21.36
CA VAL A 131 -53.64 -12.56 20.19
C VAL A 131 -54.61 -13.69 20.54
N ASN A 132 -54.15 -14.71 21.27
CA ASN A 132 -55.01 -15.81 21.70
C ASN A 132 -56.11 -15.35 22.67
N ASN A 133 -55.80 -14.45 23.59
CA ASN A 133 -56.79 -13.85 24.48
C ASN A 133 -57.80 -13.00 23.70
N ALA A 134 -57.35 -12.20 22.73
CA ALA A 134 -58.23 -11.43 21.87
C ALA A 134 -59.16 -12.33 21.03
N LYS A 135 -58.65 -13.46 20.52
CA LYS A 135 -59.46 -14.47 19.82
C LYS A 135 -60.52 -15.08 20.72
N ARG A 136 -60.16 -15.50 21.94
CA ARG A 136 -61.14 -16.04 22.91
C ARG A 136 -62.20 -15.02 23.29
N ALA A 137 -61.80 -13.77 23.51
CA ALA A 137 -62.74 -12.69 23.83
C ALA A 137 -63.72 -12.43 22.68
N LEU A 138 -63.23 -12.47 21.43
CA LEU A 138 -64.08 -12.35 20.24
C LEU A 138 -65.07 -13.52 20.15
N GLU A 139 -64.61 -14.74 20.38
CA GLU A 139 -65.44 -15.95 20.31
C GLU A 139 -66.55 -15.94 21.38
N GLN A 140 -66.20 -15.55 22.61
CA GLN A 140 -67.17 -15.34 23.70
C GLN A 140 -68.17 -14.22 23.40
N ALA A 141 -67.74 -13.14 22.76
CA ALA A 141 -68.62 -12.05 22.37
C ALA A 141 -69.64 -12.50 21.30
N ILE A 142 -69.21 -13.30 20.33
CA ILE A 142 -70.08 -13.89 19.30
C ILE A 142 -71.08 -14.84 19.95
N GLU A 143 -70.63 -15.72 20.85
CA GLU A 143 -71.52 -16.64 21.56
C GLU A 143 -72.57 -15.90 22.40
N THR A 144 -72.15 -14.87 23.13
CA THR A 144 -73.04 -14.01 23.92
C THR A 144 -74.05 -13.29 23.02
N GLN A 145 -73.60 -12.76 21.88
CA GLN A 145 -74.48 -12.12 20.90
C GLN A 145 -75.53 -13.08 20.38
N ASN A 146 -75.13 -14.31 19.99
CA ASN A 146 -76.06 -15.32 19.49
C ASN A 146 -77.10 -15.70 20.55
N TYR A 147 -76.67 -15.90 21.80
CA TYR A 147 -77.57 -16.18 22.91
C TYR A 147 -78.57 -15.03 23.14
N GLN A 148 -78.13 -13.78 23.06
CA GLN A 148 -78.99 -12.61 23.19
C GLN A 148 -80.01 -12.51 22.04
N ILE A 149 -79.58 -12.77 20.80
CA ILE A 149 -80.49 -12.80 19.63
C ILE A 149 -81.54 -13.90 19.82
N GLU A 150 -81.15 -15.09 20.26
CA GLU A 150 -82.07 -16.21 20.48
C GLU A 150 -83.07 -15.91 21.61
N SER A 151 -82.59 -15.33 22.71
CA SER A 151 -83.46 -14.88 23.81
C SER A 151 -84.42 -13.78 23.36
N ALA A 152 -83.95 -12.80 22.59
CA ALA A 152 -84.78 -11.73 22.05
C ALA A 152 -85.84 -12.29 21.08
N ALA A 153 -85.47 -13.23 20.21
CA ALA A 153 -86.41 -13.90 19.31
C ALA A 153 -87.52 -14.63 20.09
N ARG A 154 -87.16 -15.37 21.16
CA ARG A 154 -88.15 -16.00 22.05
C ARG A 154 -89.10 -14.99 22.68
N ASN A 155 -88.58 -13.85 23.16
CA ASN A 155 -89.39 -12.80 23.76
C ASN A 155 -90.34 -12.13 22.75
N VAL A 156 -89.90 -11.92 21.51
CA VAL A 156 -90.74 -11.39 20.44
C VAL A 156 -91.85 -12.37 20.07
N ILE A 157 -91.53 -13.67 19.98
CA ILE A 157 -92.52 -14.72 19.70
C ILE A 157 -93.58 -14.76 20.80
N SER A 158 -93.17 -14.83 22.08
CA SER A 158 -94.12 -14.91 23.20
C SER A 158 -94.97 -13.64 23.33
N ALA A 159 -94.40 -12.45 23.08
CA ALA A 159 -95.14 -11.20 23.03
C ALA A 159 -96.18 -11.19 21.90
N GLY A 160 -95.85 -11.75 20.73
CA GLY A 160 -96.77 -11.89 19.61
C GLY A 160 -97.92 -12.85 19.90
N GLU A 161 -97.63 -13.99 20.52
CA GLU A 161 -98.65 -14.95 20.98
C GLU A 161 -99.59 -14.32 22.01
N ALA A 162 -99.05 -13.62 23.01
CA ALA A 162 -99.83 -12.92 24.03
C ALA A 162 -100.72 -11.82 23.43
N TYR A 163 -100.20 -11.06 22.47
CA TYR A 163 -100.97 -10.04 21.76
C TYR A 163 -102.13 -10.64 20.97
N ASN A 164 -101.88 -11.71 20.20
CA ASN A 164 -102.92 -12.39 19.43
C ASN A 164 -104.01 -12.97 20.35
N SER A 165 -103.60 -13.64 21.42
CA SER A 165 -104.53 -14.18 22.43
C SER A 165 -105.40 -13.08 23.07
N ALA A 166 -104.80 -11.93 23.42
CA ALA A 166 -105.56 -10.79 23.95
C ALA A 166 -106.53 -10.18 22.92
N ARG A 167 -106.15 -10.18 21.63
CA ARG A 167 -107.02 -9.70 20.55
C ARG A 167 -108.22 -10.62 20.36
N GLU A 168 -108.01 -11.92 20.30
CA GLU A 168 -109.08 -12.92 20.16
C GLU A 168 -110.09 -12.81 21.31
N ALA A 169 -109.62 -12.67 22.55
CA ALA A 169 -110.50 -12.49 23.72
C ALA A 169 -111.31 -11.19 23.67
N TYR A 170 -110.74 -10.12 23.09
CA TYR A 170 -111.46 -8.86 22.90
C TYR A 170 -112.57 -8.98 21.85
N ASP A 171 -112.26 -9.63 20.72
CA ASP A 171 -113.22 -9.85 19.64
C ASP A 171 -114.38 -10.74 20.11
N GLU A 172 -114.10 -11.80 20.89
CA GLU A 172 -115.12 -12.67 21.50
C GLU A 172 -116.01 -11.92 22.50
N ALA A 173 -115.46 -10.97 23.25
CA ALA A 173 -116.25 -10.16 24.19
C ALA A 173 -117.18 -9.13 23.50
N GLN A 174 -116.95 -8.82 22.22
CA GLN A 174 -117.81 -7.92 21.44
C GLN A 174 -118.90 -8.63 20.62
N SER A 175 -118.79 -9.94 20.40
CA SER A 175 -119.81 -10.76 19.71
C SER A 175 -120.95 -11.20 20.63
#